data_AF-A0A101IHR7-F1
#
_entry.id   AF-A0A101IHR7-F1
#
_cell.length_a   1.000
_cell.length_b   1.000
_cell.length_c   1.000
_cell.angle_alpha   90.00
_cell.angle_beta   90.00
_cell.angle_gamma   90.00
#
_symmetry.space_group_name_H-M   'P 1'
#
loop_
_entity.id
_entity.type
_entity.pdbx_description
1 polymer ?
#
loop_
_entity_poly.entity_id
_entity_poly.type
_entity_poly.pdbx_seq_one_letter_code
_entity_poly.pdbx_strand_id
1 'polypeptide(L)'
;MKRPVILKLAEREFRFYTTEPEDIVETVFQQIVQTYDELEIDKSKVELEYVLTAMLVEITADLVKSRNELERMREKYSSILEQYHRSRRKIEE
;
A
#
# COMPACT_ATOMS: atom_id res chain seq x y z
N MET A 1 18.87 -11.76 2.21
CA MET A 1 19.99 -11.18 1.43
C MET A 1 19.40 -10.23 0.40
N LYS A 2 19.96 -9.03 0.19
CA LYS A 2 19.45 -8.11 -0.84
C LYS A 2 19.68 -8.72 -2.23
N ARG A 3 18.65 -8.74 -3.07
CA ARG A 3 18.72 -9.22 -4.46
C ARG A 3 18.32 -8.11 -5.43
N PRO A 4 18.90 -8.05 -6.64
CA PRO A 4 18.48 -7.09 -7.65
C PRO A 4 17.13 -7.51 -8.23
N VAL A 5 16.29 -6.52 -8.52
CA VAL A 5 14.99 -6.67 -9.20
C VAL A 5 14.87 -5.61 -10.29
N ILE A 6 14.03 -5.87 -11.30
CA ILE A 6 13.85 -4.99 -12.45
C ILE A 6 12.36 -4.76 -12.66
N LEU A 7 11.90 -3.54 -12.43
CA LEU A 7 10.56 -3.09 -12.80
C LEU A 7 10.60 -2.56 -14.24
N LYS A 8 9.70 -3.06 -15.09
CA LYS A 8 9.48 -2.53 -16.44
C LYS A 8 8.22 -1.68 -16.42
N LEU A 9 8.36 -0.41 -16.78
CA LEU A 9 7.24 0.53 -16.82
C LEU A 9 7.34 1.37 -18.09
N ALA A 10 6.30 1.34 -18.92
CA ALA A 10 6.34 1.86 -20.29
C ALA A 10 7.54 1.29 -21.07
N GLU A 11 8.39 2.16 -21.62
CA GLU A 11 9.60 1.79 -22.37
C GLU A 11 10.88 1.85 -21.53
N ARG A 12 10.77 1.99 -20.19
CA ARG A 12 11.93 2.11 -19.28
C ARG A 12 12.05 0.93 -18.33
N GLU A 13 13.30 0.61 -17.98
CA GLU A 13 13.65 -0.35 -16.94
C GLU A 13 14.19 0.37 -15.69
N PHE A 14 13.65 0.02 -14.53
CA PHE A 14 14.08 0.53 -13.23
C PHE A 14 14.70 -0.61 -12.41
N ARG A 15 15.98 -0.47 -12.06
CA ARG A 15 16.74 -1.51 -11.35
C ARG A 15 17.04 -1.08 -9.92
N PHE A 16 16.78 -1.95 -8.95
CA PHE A 16 17.05 -1.69 -7.54
C PHE A 16 17.22 -2.99 -6.74
N TYR A 17 17.63 -2.87 -5.48
CA TYR A 17 17.83 -4.01 -4.58
C TYR A 17 16.76 -4.06 -3.51
N THR A 18 16.22 -5.25 -3.24
CA THR A 18 15.24 -5.49 -2.19
C THR A 18 15.56 -6.74 -1.37
N THR A 19 15.06 -6.79 -0.14
CA THR A 19 15.04 -7.99 0.70
C THR A 19 13.69 -8.70 0.69
N GLU A 20 12.69 -8.12 0.02
CA GLU A 20 11.34 -8.65 -0.02
C GLU A 20 11.26 -9.99 -0.79
N PRO A 21 10.34 -10.88 -0.38
CA PRO A 21 10.00 -12.10 -1.13
C PRO A 21 9.58 -11.83 -2.59
N GLU A 22 9.75 -12.82 -3.47
CA GLU A 22 9.43 -12.68 -4.90
C GLU A 22 7.94 -12.37 -5.14
N ASP A 23 7.05 -13.08 -4.45
CA ASP A 23 5.60 -12.92 -4.52
C ASP A 23 5.15 -11.50 -4.12
N ILE A 24 5.77 -10.94 -3.09
CA ILE A 24 5.52 -9.55 -2.67
C ILE A 24 6.00 -8.58 -3.75
N VAL A 25 7.19 -8.78 -4.29
CA VAL A 25 7.75 -7.91 -5.35
C VAL A 25 6.88 -7.96 -6.61
N GLU A 26 6.46 -9.14 -7.04
CA GLU A 26 5.58 -9.32 -8.20
C GLU A 26 4.24 -8.61 -8.00
N THR A 27 3.64 -8.75 -6.81
CA THR A 27 2.37 -8.08 -6.47
C THR A 27 2.53 -6.55 -6.53
N VAL A 28 3.61 -6.02 -5.94
CA VAL A 28 3.91 -4.57 -5.98
C VAL A 28 4.12 -4.11 -7.41
N PHE A 29 4.81 -4.88 -8.25
CA PHE A 29 5.06 -4.51 -9.65
C PHE A 29 3.76 -4.48 -10.45
N GLN A 30 2.90 -5.49 -10.28
CA GLN A 30 1.59 -5.53 -10.92
C GLN A 30 0.76 -4.31 -10.53
N GLN A 31 0.76 -3.93 -9.25
CA GLN A 31 0.00 -2.78 -8.79
C GLN A 31 0.56 -1.46 -9.36
N ILE A 32 1.88 -1.29 -9.43
CA ILE A 32 2.50 -0.12 -10.05
C ILE A 32 2.14 -0.03 -11.54
N VAL A 33 2.21 -1.15 -12.28
CA VAL A 33 1.85 -1.17 -13.71
C VAL A 33 0.37 -0.83 -13.90
N GLN A 34 -0.51 -1.40 -13.08
CA GLN A 34 -1.94 -1.10 -13.12
C GLN A 34 -2.22 0.38 -12.87
N THR A 35 -1.67 0.97 -11.80
CA THR A 35 -1.85 2.40 -11.50
C THR A 35 -1.31 3.28 -12.63
N TYR A 36 -0.20 2.89 -13.25
CA TYR A 36 0.35 3.61 -14.40
C TYR A 36 -0.58 3.60 -15.62
N ASP A 37 -1.26 2.48 -15.87
CA ASP A 37 -2.20 2.34 -16.98
C ASP A 37 -3.54 3.04 -16.70
N GLU A 38 -3.99 3.08 -15.44
CA GLU A 38 -5.23 3.73 -15.00
C GLU A 38 -5.17 5.26 -15.02
N LEU A 39 -3.97 5.85 -14.95
CA LEU A 39 -3.82 7.30 -14.88
C LEU A 39 -4.35 8.06 -16.12
N GLU A 40 -4.69 7.37 -17.23
CA GLU A 40 -5.22 7.94 -18.49
C GLU A 40 -4.45 9.18 -18.99
N ILE A 41 -3.17 9.29 -18.62
CA ILE A 41 -2.33 10.43 -18.98
C ILE A 41 -1.98 10.31 -20.46
N ASP A 42 -2.08 11.42 -21.19
CA ASP A 42 -1.51 11.52 -22.53
C ASP A 42 0.02 11.43 -22.42
N LYS A 43 0.54 10.20 -22.53
CA LYS A 43 1.96 9.84 -22.39
C LYS A 43 2.86 10.60 -23.38
N SER A 44 2.29 11.27 -24.40
CA SER A 44 3.02 12.12 -25.35
C SER A 44 3.22 13.57 -24.87
N LYS A 45 2.51 14.00 -23.82
CA LYS A 45 2.49 15.39 -23.33
C LYS A 45 3.03 15.58 -21.92
N VAL A 46 3.29 14.49 -21.20
CA VAL A 46 3.70 14.53 -19.79
C VAL A 46 4.98 13.73 -19.63
N GLU A 47 6.00 14.37 -19.04
CA GLU A 47 7.26 13.69 -18.72
C GLU A 47 7.02 12.58 -17.69
N LEU A 48 7.75 11.48 -17.84
CA LEU A 48 7.58 10.28 -17.01
C LEU A 48 7.77 10.58 -15.51
N GLU A 49 8.64 11.53 -15.19
CA GLU A 49 8.95 11.98 -13.84
C GLU A 49 7.71 12.56 -13.14
N TYR A 50 6.83 13.27 -13.86
CA TYR A 50 5.56 13.74 -13.31
C TYR A 50 4.59 12.59 -13.04
N VAL A 51 4.50 11.64 -13.96
CA VAL A 51 3.64 10.46 -13.81
C VAL A 51 4.08 9.63 -12.59
N LEU A 52 5.37 9.35 -12.48
CA LEU A 52 5.94 8.62 -11.34
C LEU A 52 5.70 9.35 -10.02
N THR A 53 5.80 10.67 -10.01
CA THR A 53 5.54 11.49 -8.82
C THR A 53 4.06 11.43 -8.43
N ALA A 54 3.14 11.52 -9.39
CA ALA A 54 1.71 11.39 -9.15
C ALA A 54 1.36 10.02 -8.55
N MET A 55 1.88 8.94 -9.14
CA MET A 55 1.70 7.58 -8.62
C MET A 55 2.23 7.43 -7.19
N LEU A 56 3.42 8.00 -6.90
CA LEU A 56 4.01 7.93 -5.57
C LEU A 56 3.13 8.63 -4.53
N VAL A 57 2.59 9.81 -4.88
CA VAL A 57 1.68 10.56 -3.99
C VAL A 57 0.40 9.76 -3.74
N GLU A 58 -0.19 9.20 -4.78
CA GLU A 58 -1.42 8.41 -4.68
C GLU A 58 -1.25 7.15 -3.82
N ILE A 59 -0.24 6.33 -4.11
CA ILE A 59 0.06 5.11 -3.35
C ILE A 59 0.37 5.45 -1.88
N THR A 60 1.13 6.53 -1.64
CA THR A 60 1.46 6.95 -0.27
C THR A 60 0.21 7.45 0.47
N ALA A 61 -0.68 8.19 -0.21
CA ALA A 61 -1.93 8.64 0.37
C ALA A 61 -2.82 7.46 0.79
N ASP A 62 -2.92 6.44 -0.06
CA ASP A 62 -3.72 5.25 0.24
C ASP A 62 -3.13 4.40 1.36
N LEU A 63 -1.80 4.31 1.44
CA LEU A 63 -1.12 3.70 2.58
C LEU A 63 -1.46 4.43 3.89
N VAL A 64 -1.43 5.76 3.89
CA VAL A 64 -1.78 6.58 5.07
C VAL A 64 -3.24 6.37 5.47
N LYS A 65 -4.18 6.39 4.51
CA LYS A 65 -5.61 6.11 4.78
C LYS A 65 -5.80 4.72 5.37
N SER A 66 -5.20 3.70 4.76
CA SER A 66 -5.31 2.29 5.19
C SER A 66 -4.77 2.09 6.61
N ARG A 67 -3.63 2.72 6.93
CA ARG A 67 -3.05 2.68 8.28
C ARG A 67 -3.97 3.32 9.31
N ASN A 68 -4.54 4.48 9.00
CA ASN A 68 -5.48 5.15 9.90
C ASN A 68 -6.75 4.31 10.12
N GLU A 69 -7.23 3.63 9.09
CA GLU A 69 -8.41 2.76 9.22
C GLU A 69 -8.13 1.51 10.06
N LEU A 70 -6.96 0.89 9.89
CA LEU A 70 -6.50 -0.20 10.75
C LEU A 70 -6.40 0.22 12.22
N GLU A 71 -5.89 1.42 12.48
CA GLU A 71 -5.79 1.97 13.83
C GLU A 71 -7.18 2.20 14.46
N ARG A 72 -8.11 2.79 13.70
CA ARG A 72 -9.51 2.95 14.13
C ARG A 72 -10.19 1.61 14.42
N MET A 73 -9.99 0.62 13.55
CA MET A 73 -10.53 -0.73 13.77
C MET A 73 -9.96 -1.35 15.04
N ARG A 74 -8.65 -1.27 15.24
CA ARG A 74 -7.98 -1.75 16.46
C ARG A 74 -8.57 -1.11 17.72
N GLU A 75 -8.73 0.21 17.73
CA GLU A 75 -9.35 0.93 18.86
C GLU A 75 -10.78 0.47 19.13
N LYS A 76 -11.59 0.33 18.07
CA LYS A 76 -12.96 -0.16 18.18
C LYS A 76 -13.03 -1.56 18.79
N TYR A 77 -12.20 -2.49 18.31
CA TYR A 77 -12.19 -3.86 18.84
C TYR A 77 -11.68 -3.93 20.29
N SER A 78 -10.65 -3.15 20.63
CA SER A 78 -10.20 -3.03 22.03
C SER A 78 -11.30 -2.52 22.95
N SER A 79 -12.06 -1.50 22.52
CA SER A 79 -13.18 -0.98 23.29
C SER A 79 -14.29 -2.02 23.50
N ILE A 80 -14.64 -2.77 22.44
CA ILE A 80 -15.64 -3.85 22.53
C ILE A 80 -15.19 -4.95 23.49
N LEU A 81 -13.91 -5.36 23.42
CA LEU A 81 -13.34 -6.36 24.32
C LEU A 81 -13.38 -5.90 25.77
N GLU A 82 -13.02 -4.65 26.05
CA GLU A 82 -13.13 -4.07 27.38
C GLU A 82 -14.58 -4.09 27.90
N GLN A 83 -15.54 -3.70 27.07
CA GLN A 83 -16.96 -3.72 27.45
C GLN A 83 -17.45 -5.15 27.72
N TYR A 84 -17.04 -6.12 26.91
CA TYR A 84 -17.35 -7.53 27.11
C TYR A 84 -16.81 -8.04 28.44
N HIS A 85 -15.53 -7.78 28.75
CA HIS A 85 -14.91 -8.19 30.01
C HIS A 85 -15.56 -7.51 31.23
N ARG A 86 -15.90 -6.21 31.13
CA ARG A 86 -16.63 -5.49 32.20
C ARG A 86 -18.02 -6.07 32.43
N SER A 87 -18.75 -6.38 31.36
CA SER A 87 -20.12 -6.92 31.45
C SER A 87 -20.12 -8.33 32.02
N ARG A 88 -19.13 -9.16 31.67
CA ARG A 88 -19.00 -10.52 32.20
C ARG A 88 -18.66 -10.53 33.70
N ARG A 89 -17.78 -9.65 34.17
CA ARG A 89 -17.50 -9.51 35.62
C ARG A 89 -18.74 -9.14 36.43
N LYS A 90 -19.63 -8.29 35.89
CA LYS A 90 -20.89 -7.91 36.57
C LYS A 90 -21.92 -9.03 36.67
N ILE A 91 -21.78 -10.11 35.90
CA ILE A 91 -22.70 -11.27 35.93
C ILE A 91 -22.18 -12.35 36.91
N GLU A 92 -20.87 -12.33 37.21
CA GLU A 92 -20.21 -13.28 38.12
C GLU A 92 -20.18 -12.78 39.58
N GLU A 93 -20.62 -11.54 39.87
CA GLU A 93 -20.85 -10.95 41.20
C GLU A 93 -22.33 -11.04 41.61
#